data_AF-A0A952QMC7-F1
#
_entry.id   AF-A0A952QMC7-F1
#
_cell.length_a   1.000
_cell.length_b   1.000
_cell.length_c   1.000
_cell.angle_alpha   90.00
_cell.angle_beta   90.00
_cell.angle_gamma   90.00
#
_symmetry.space_group_name_H-M   'P 1'
#
loop_
_entity.id
_entity.type
_entity.pdbx_description
1 polymer ?
#
loop_
_entity_poly.entity_id
_entity_poly.type
_entity_poly.pdbx_seq_one_letter_code
_entity_poly.pdbx_strand_id
1 'polypeptide(L)'
;MPSVRQSAQHCYTGHITKQGASHVRWLLVQAAQHLDRHPGPLGAFVRKLQHRKNRSIAIVAAARKLVTLAWHVLGSGEPYRYAVPRVTQEKLARLRRRATGERRRTGPPAGRPRSTAYGTGQRTRGIPVLATVYQQEGLPAPGPAPAAEARVVALDPAVHQFVTSLHVTHRQPRCTRQDCEPETPAGGHPAQPG
;
A
#
# COMPACT_ATOMS: atom_id res chain seq x y z
N MET A 1 -4.07 -2.75 -28.60
CA MET A 1 -4.95 -1.80 -29.28
C MET A 1 -6.36 -2.37 -29.33
N PRO A 2 -7.42 -1.61 -29.02
CA PRO A 2 -8.78 -2.09 -29.27
C PRO A 2 -8.99 -2.24 -30.77
N SER A 3 -9.60 -3.34 -31.20
CA SER A 3 -10.05 -3.46 -32.59
C SER A 3 -11.25 -2.53 -32.76
N VAL A 4 -11.19 -1.53 -33.64
CA VAL A 4 -12.32 -0.63 -33.91
C VAL A 4 -12.88 -1.01 -35.27
N ARG A 5 -14.16 -1.39 -35.31
CA ARG A 5 -14.90 -1.62 -36.54
C ARG A 5 -15.96 -0.53 -36.66
N GLN A 6 -15.75 0.38 -37.60
CA GLN A 6 -16.67 1.47 -37.90
C GLN A 6 -17.35 1.17 -39.24
N SER A 7 -18.69 1.18 -39.25
CA SER A 7 -19.50 1.30 -40.48
C SER A 7 -20.29 2.61 -40.40
N ALA A 8 -20.76 3.13 -41.55
CA ALA A 8 -21.27 4.50 -41.72
C ALA A 8 -22.32 4.99 -40.69
N GLN A 9 -22.99 4.09 -39.96
CA GLN A 9 -23.97 4.41 -38.92
C GLN A 9 -23.62 3.88 -37.52
N HIS A 10 -22.58 3.05 -37.35
CA HIS A 10 -22.24 2.44 -36.05
C HIS A 10 -20.74 2.28 -35.81
N CYS A 11 -20.31 2.65 -34.60
CA CYS A 11 -18.93 2.46 -34.13
C CYS A 11 -18.88 1.32 -33.10
N TYR A 12 -18.31 0.17 -33.46
CA TYR A 12 -18.08 -0.93 -32.53
C TYR A 12 -16.62 -0.94 -32.06
N THR A 13 -16.41 -0.72 -30.76
CA THR A 13 -15.12 -1.01 -30.12
C THR A 13 -15.10 -2.47 -29.71
N GLY A 14 -14.28 -3.27 -30.39
CA GLY A 14 -14.01 -4.66 -30.08
C GLY A 14 -13.07 -4.87 -28.91
N HIS A 15 -12.78 -6.13 -28.60
CA HIS A 15 -11.97 -6.55 -27.46
C HIS A 15 -10.55 -5.97 -27.52
N ILE A 16 -10.02 -5.61 -26.36
CA ILE A 16 -8.62 -5.18 -26.21
C ILE A 16 -7.71 -6.34 -26.63
N THR A 17 -6.91 -6.15 -27.68
CA THR A 17 -5.96 -7.18 -28.14
C THR A 17 -5.02 -7.57 -27.00
N LYS A 18 -4.93 -8.86 -26.69
CA LYS A 18 -4.11 -9.40 -25.60
C LYS A 18 -2.63 -9.55 -25.99
N GLN A 19 -2.04 -8.52 -26.59
CA GLN A 19 -0.62 -8.53 -26.96
C GLN A 19 0.26 -8.62 -25.69
N GLY A 20 1.34 -9.40 -25.76
CA GLY A 20 2.28 -9.67 -24.66
C GLY A 20 1.95 -10.88 -23.78
N ALA A 21 2.86 -11.20 -22.85
CA ALA A 21 2.81 -12.41 -22.01
C ALA A 21 1.54 -12.50 -21.15
N SER A 22 0.76 -13.57 -21.35
CA SER A 22 -0.49 -13.85 -20.64
C SER A 22 -0.30 -13.99 -19.13
N HIS A 23 0.76 -14.71 -18.72
CA HIS A 23 1.11 -14.94 -17.32
C HIS A 23 1.38 -13.63 -16.55
N VAL A 24 2.12 -12.70 -17.15
CA VAL A 24 2.43 -11.40 -16.54
C VAL A 24 1.16 -10.60 -16.32
N ARG A 25 0.26 -10.58 -17.32
CA ARG A 25 -1.04 -9.90 -17.22
C ARG A 25 -1.88 -10.50 -16.09
N TRP A 26 -1.94 -11.83 -15.99
CA TRP A 26 -2.65 -12.51 -14.92
C TRP A 26 -2.07 -12.14 -13.55
N LEU A 27 -0.74 -12.21 -13.40
CA LEU A 27 -0.05 -11.87 -12.15
C LEU A 27 -0.32 -10.42 -11.72
N LEU A 28 -0.27 -9.47 -12.65
CA LEU A 28 -0.56 -8.05 -12.39
C LEU A 28 -2.00 -7.83 -11.95
N VAL A 29 -2.96 -8.56 -12.55
CA VAL A 29 -4.36 -8.49 -12.13
C VAL A 29 -4.53 -9.04 -10.71
N GLN A 30 -3.88 -10.16 -10.37
CA GLN A 30 -3.92 -10.70 -9.00
C GLN A 30 -3.30 -9.73 -7.98
N ALA A 31 -2.18 -9.08 -8.33
CA ALA A 31 -1.58 -8.04 -7.49
C ALA A 31 -2.51 -6.83 -7.33
N ALA A 32 -3.16 -6.39 -8.41
CA ALA A 32 -4.08 -5.26 -8.41
C ALA A 32 -5.35 -5.51 -7.59
N GLN A 33 -5.80 -6.76 -7.46
CA GLN A 33 -6.95 -7.11 -6.61
C GLN A 33 -6.73 -6.77 -5.13
N HIS A 34 -5.48 -6.76 -4.65
CA HIS A 34 -5.13 -6.45 -3.27
C HIS A 34 -4.81 -4.97 -3.05
N LEU A 35 -4.83 -4.16 -4.11
CA LEU A 35 -4.42 -2.76 -4.06
C LEU A 35 -5.45 -1.85 -3.39
N ASP A 36 -6.71 -2.28 -3.34
CA ASP A 36 -7.82 -1.59 -2.66
C ASP A 36 -7.56 -1.39 -1.15
N ARG A 37 -6.89 -2.37 -0.52
CA ARG A 37 -6.49 -2.35 0.90
C ARG A 37 -5.26 -1.47 1.17
N HIS A 38 -4.58 -0.98 0.13
CA HIS A 38 -3.39 -0.16 0.33
C HIS A 38 -3.77 1.24 0.84
N PRO A 39 -3.13 1.75 1.91
CA PRO A 39 -3.48 3.06 2.49
C PRO A 39 -2.99 4.26 1.65
N GLY A 40 -1.99 4.05 0.79
CA GLY A 40 -1.43 5.10 -0.06
C GLY A 40 -2.27 5.52 -1.28
N PRO A 41 -1.73 6.43 -2.12
CA PRO A 41 -2.46 7.05 -3.24
C PRO A 41 -2.93 6.06 -4.30
N LEU A 42 -2.23 4.93 -4.45
CA LEU A 42 -2.65 3.85 -5.34
C LEU A 42 -3.95 3.21 -4.92
N GLY A 43 -4.10 2.89 -3.63
CA GLY A 43 -5.35 2.28 -3.14
C GLY A 43 -6.50 3.28 -3.20
N ALA A 44 -6.25 4.55 -2.88
CA ALA A 44 -7.25 5.61 -3.04
C ALA A 44 -7.71 5.75 -4.49
N PHE A 45 -6.80 5.65 -5.46
CA PHE A 45 -7.15 5.65 -6.89
C PHE A 45 -8.06 4.48 -7.25
N VAL A 46 -7.76 3.26 -6.78
CA VAL A 46 -8.60 2.08 -7.04
C VAL A 46 -9.99 2.25 -6.41
N ARG A 47 -10.06 2.67 -5.14
CA ARG A 47 -11.34 2.88 -4.44
C ARG A 47 -12.20 3.93 -5.13
N LYS A 48 -11.61 5.08 -5.53
CA LYS A 48 -12.32 6.13 -6.28
C LYS A 48 -12.84 5.63 -7.63
N LEU A 49 -12.07 4.79 -8.31
CA LEU A 49 -12.47 4.24 -9.60
C LEU A 49 -13.55 3.16 -9.46
N GLN A 50 -13.48 2.33 -8.41
CA GLN A 50 -14.53 1.35 -8.08
C GLN A 50 -15.87 2.02 -7.76
N HIS A 51 -15.86 3.22 -7.18
CA HIS A 51 -17.10 3.98 -6.96
C HIS A 51 -17.73 4.49 -8.27
N ARG A 52 -16.93 4.70 -9.33
CA ARG A 52 -17.42 5.27 -10.61
C ARG A 52 -17.67 4.21 -11.69
N LYS A 53 -17.04 3.05 -11.59
CA LYS A 53 -17.00 2.00 -12.62
C LYS A 53 -17.00 0.61 -11.97
N ASN A 54 -17.34 -0.40 -12.76
CA ASN A 54 -17.31 -1.79 -12.35
C ASN A 54 -15.94 -2.20 -11.79
N ARG A 55 -15.94 -3.05 -10.75
CA ARG A 55 -14.72 -3.52 -10.06
C ARG A 55 -13.67 -4.08 -11.01
N SER A 56 -14.08 -4.87 -12.00
CA SER A 56 -13.17 -5.44 -13.00
C SER A 56 -12.43 -4.38 -13.82
N ILE A 57 -13.11 -3.30 -14.19
CA ILE A 57 -12.51 -2.17 -14.92
C ILE A 57 -11.50 -1.46 -14.01
N ALA A 58 -11.85 -1.25 -12.75
CA ALA A 58 -10.96 -0.62 -11.78
C ALA A 58 -9.68 -1.43 -11.55
N ILE A 59 -9.77 -2.76 -11.44
CA ILE A 59 -8.61 -3.65 -11.29
C ILE A 59 -7.71 -3.62 -12.52
N VAL A 60 -8.28 -3.63 -13.73
CA VAL A 60 -7.48 -3.56 -14.97
C VAL A 60 -6.77 -2.21 -15.10
N ALA A 61 -7.45 -1.11 -14.76
CA ALA A 61 -6.84 0.22 -14.72
C ALA A 61 -5.73 0.32 -13.66
N ALA A 62 -5.94 -0.30 -12.50
CA ALA A 62 -4.93 -0.41 -11.44
C ALA A 62 -3.70 -1.19 -11.91
N ALA A 63 -3.89 -2.33 -12.58
CA ALA A 63 -2.81 -3.12 -13.15
C ALA A 63 -1.98 -2.32 -14.16
N ARG A 64 -2.61 -1.54 -15.04
CA ARG A 64 -1.91 -0.62 -15.96
C ARG A 64 -1.04 0.38 -15.20
N LYS A 65 -1.60 1.00 -14.14
CA LYS A 65 -0.88 1.97 -13.30
C LYS A 65 0.32 1.33 -12.58
N LEU A 66 0.18 0.09 -12.11
CA LEU A 66 1.28 -0.67 -11.51
C LEU A 66 2.41 -0.93 -12.51
N VAL A 67 2.10 -1.24 -13.77
CA VAL A 67 3.12 -1.45 -14.81
C VAL A 67 3.90 -0.18 -15.08
N THR A 68 3.22 0.97 -15.24
CA THR A 68 3.89 2.25 -15.44
C THR A 68 4.81 2.58 -14.26
N LEU A 69 4.34 2.37 -13.03
CA LEU A 69 5.17 2.58 -11.84
C LEU A 69 6.37 1.62 -11.78
N ALA A 70 6.19 0.35 -12.11
CA ALA A 70 7.29 -0.61 -12.15
C ALA A 70 8.36 -0.19 -13.18
N TRP A 71 7.93 0.25 -14.36
CA TRP A 71 8.84 0.76 -15.38
C TRP A 71 9.61 2.00 -14.89
N HIS A 72 8.94 2.95 -14.24
CA HIS A 72 9.62 4.12 -13.67
C HIS A 72 10.63 3.74 -12.59
N VAL A 73 10.27 2.86 -11.65
CA VAL A 73 11.17 2.42 -10.57
C VAL A 73 12.38 1.67 -11.14
N LEU A 74 12.19 0.86 -12.18
CA LEU A 74 13.28 0.15 -12.85
C LEU A 74 14.18 1.10 -13.66
N GLY A 75 13.60 2.11 -14.31
CA GLY A 75 14.32 3.07 -15.13
C GLY A 75 15.09 4.12 -14.33
N SER A 76 14.53 4.59 -13.20
CA SER A 76 15.18 5.60 -12.35
C SER A 76 16.09 5.01 -11.30
N GLY A 77 15.90 3.74 -10.92
CA GLY A 77 16.59 3.12 -9.77
C GLY A 77 16.14 3.68 -8.42
N GLU A 78 15.16 4.59 -8.39
CA GLU A 78 14.61 5.14 -7.16
C GLU A 78 13.51 4.23 -6.59
N PRO A 79 13.56 3.88 -5.30
CA PRO A 79 12.52 3.06 -4.70
C PRO A 79 11.20 3.83 -4.60
N TYR A 80 10.11 3.07 -4.56
CA TYR A 80 8.77 3.64 -4.51
C TYR A 80 8.51 4.48 -3.25
N ARG A 81 8.02 5.71 -3.45
CA ARG A 81 7.86 6.73 -2.38
C ARG A 81 6.80 6.39 -1.33
N TYR A 82 5.74 5.68 -1.72
CA TYR A 82 4.58 5.43 -0.85
C TYR A 82 4.48 3.98 -0.39
N ALA A 83 5.63 3.30 -0.24
CA ALA A 83 5.66 1.92 0.22
C ALA A 83 5.35 1.86 1.73
N VAL A 84 4.66 0.80 2.16
CA VAL A 84 4.39 0.58 3.59
C VAL A 84 5.70 0.16 4.29
N PRO A 85 6.23 0.91 5.28
CA PRO A 85 7.59 0.71 5.80
C PRO A 85 7.80 -0.69 6.37
N ARG A 86 6.82 -1.19 7.14
CA ARG A 86 6.90 -2.51 7.78
C ARG A 86 6.97 -3.66 6.77
N VAL A 87 6.01 -3.71 5.84
CA VAL A 87 5.95 -4.77 4.82
C VAL A 87 7.20 -4.72 3.94
N THR A 88 7.66 -3.50 3.63
CA THR A 88 8.88 -3.26 2.87
C THR A 88 10.11 -3.78 3.61
N GLN A 89 10.24 -3.46 4.90
CA GLN A 89 11.33 -3.95 5.74
C GLN A 89 11.33 -5.48 5.85
N GLU A 90 10.16 -6.10 6.09
CA GLU A 90 10.01 -7.56 6.14
C GLU A 90 10.41 -8.20 4.80
N LYS A 91 10.02 -7.60 3.67
CA LYS A 91 10.38 -8.04 2.33
C LYS A 91 11.89 -7.92 2.08
N LEU A 92 12.49 -6.78 2.37
CA LEU A 92 13.93 -6.55 2.16
C LEU A 92 14.76 -7.46 3.08
N ALA A 93 14.38 -7.61 4.35
CA ALA A 93 15.02 -8.56 5.26
C ALA A 93 14.91 -10.01 4.78
N ARG A 94 13.80 -10.39 4.13
CA ARG A 94 13.66 -11.72 3.50
C ARG A 94 14.60 -11.87 2.30
N LEU A 95 14.71 -10.85 1.45
CA LEU A 95 15.61 -10.87 0.30
C LEU A 95 17.08 -10.94 0.74
N ARG A 96 17.49 -10.09 1.69
CA ARG A 96 18.84 -10.11 2.27
C ARG A 96 19.20 -11.47 2.86
N ARG A 97 18.30 -12.08 3.65
CA ARG A 97 18.53 -13.43 4.19
C ARG A 97 18.69 -14.50 3.11
N ARG A 98 17.98 -14.37 1.97
CA ARG A 98 18.11 -15.29 0.85
C ARG A 98 19.40 -15.07 0.06
N ALA A 99 19.85 -13.82 -0.07
CA ALA A 99 21.05 -13.47 -0.82
C ALA A 99 22.34 -13.73 -0.03
N THR A 100 22.39 -13.29 1.23
CA THR A 100 23.62 -13.27 2.05
C THR A 100 23.58 -14.31 3.19
N GLY A 101 22.43 -14.91 3.50
CA GLY A 101 22.27 -15.81 4.67
C GLY A 101 22.24 -15.09 6.03
N GLU A 102 22.70 -13.84 6.09
CA GLU A 102 22.86 -13.10 7.33
C GLU A 102 21.53 -12.64 7.96
N ARG A 103 21.40 -12.88 9.27
CA ARG A 103 20.34 -12.29 10.10
C ARG A 103 20.90 -11.09 10.85
N ARG A 104 20.18 -9.97 10.82
CA ARG A 104 20.54 -8.80 11.65
C ARG A 104 20.04 -9.06 13.06
N ARG A 105 20.86 -8.73 14.07
CA ARG A 105 20.40 -8.70 15.46
C ARG A 105 19.26 -7.70 15.55
N THR A 106 18.10 -8.20 15.98
CA THR A 106 16.90 -7.40 16.18
C THR A 106 16.75 -7.17 17.68
N GLY A 107 16.46 -5.94 18.07
CA GLY A 107 16.30 -5.56 19.47
C GLY A 107 16.65 -4.09 19.67
N PRO A 108 16.17 -3.45 20.75
CA PRO A 108 16.72 -2.17 21.16
C PRO A 108 18.22 -2.32 21.45
N PRO A 109 19.05 -1.31 21.15
CA PRO A 109 20.44 -1.30 21.60
C PRO A 109 20.51 -1.41 23.13
N ALA A 110 21.61 -1.98 23.62
CA ALA A 110 21.86 -2.07 25.05
C ALA A 110 21.81 -0.67 25.70
N GLY A 111 21.24 -0.57 26.90
CA GLY A 111 21.13 0.70 27.64
C GLY A 111 19.94 1.58 27.29
N ARG A 112 19.08 1.21 26.33
CA ARG A 112 17.84 1.97 26.07
C ARG A 112 16.83 1.72 27.20
N PRO A 113 16.21 2.77 27.78
CA PRO A 113 15.16 2.58 28.78
C PRO A 113 14.00 1.77 28.19
N ARG A 114 13.31 1.02 29.05
CA ARG A 114 12.10 0.29 28.67
C ARG A 114 11.08 1.31 28.13
N SER A 115 10.32 0.91 27.11
CA SER A 115 9.28 1.80 26.57
C SER A 115 8.25 2.14 27.63
N THR A 116 7.62 3.31 27.52
CA THR A 116 6.51 3.75 28.38
C THR A 116 5.35 2.74 28.46
N ALA A 117 5.14 1.96 27.40
CA ALA A 117 4.15 0.88 27.36
C ALA A 117 4.52 -0.38 28.18
N TYR A 118 5.72 -0.46 28.75
CA TYR A 118 6.14 -1.60 29.56
C TYR A 118 5.27 -1.70 30.83
N GLY A 119 4.77 -2.89 31.15
CA GLY A 119 3.88 -3.11 32.31
C GLY A 119 2.40 -2.81 32.06
N THR A 120 2.05 -2.06 30.99
CA THR A 120 0.66 -1.68 30.68
C THR A 120 -0.18 -2.78 30.02
N GLY A 121 0.41 -3.95 29.72
CA GLY A 121 -0.22 -5.00 28.90
C GLY A 121 -0.31 -4.68 27.39
N GLN A 122 -0.23 -3.40 27.01
CA GLN A 122 -0.28 -2.94 25.61
C GLN A 122 1.03 -3.23 24.87
N ARG A 123 1.03 -4.29 24.06
CA ARG A 123 2.19 -4.68 23.26
C ARG A 123 2.32 -3.77 22.05
N THR A 124 3.24 -2.81 22.09
CA THR A 124 3.52 -1.92 20.95
C THR A 124 4.70 -2.41 20.11
N ARG A 125 4.73 -2.01 18.83
CA ARG A 125 5.88 -2.19 17.92
C ARG A 125 6.27 -0.86 17.31
N GLY A 126 7.57 -0.62 17.17
CA GLY A 126 8.09 0.54 16.44
C GLY A 126 8.00 0.33 14.94
N ILE A 127 7.55 1.36 14.21
CA ILE A 127 7.57 1.41 12.76
C ILE A 127 8.61 2.45 12.35
N PRO A 128 9.69 2.03 11.66
CA PRO A 128 10.70 2.96 11.18
C PRO A 128 10.17 3.86 10.06
N VAL A 129 10.80 5.03 9.92
CA VAL A 129 10.62 5.92 8.76
C VAL A 129 11.00 5.16 7.49
N LEU A 130 10.25 5.39 6.40
CA LEU A 130 10.47 4.69 5.15
C LEU A 130 11.89 4.90 4.59
N ALA A 131 12.39 6.13 4.64
CA ALA A 131 13.75 6.47 4.20
C ALA A 131 14.82 5.65 4.94
N THR A 132 14.67 5.47 6.26
CA THR A 132 15.59 4.66 7.06
C THR A 132 15.56 3.19 6.63
N VAL A 133 14.39 2.64 6.28
CA VAL A 133 14.27 1.26 5.78
C VAL A 133 15.05 1.07 4.48
N TYR A 134 15.00 2.06 3.57
CA TYR A 134 15.75 2.00 2.31
C TYR A 134 17.25 2.16 2.53
N GLN A 135 17.66 3.16 3.32
CA GLN A 135 19.07 3.39 3.65
C GLN A 135 19.71 2.16 4.32
N GLN A 136 18.97 1.49 5.21
CA GLN A 136 19.43 0.27 5.87
C GLN A 136 19.80 -0.86 4.91
N GLU A 137 19.27 -0.86 3.69
CA GLU A 137 19.48 -1.89 2.68
C GLU A 137 20.27 -1.34 1.47
N GLY A 138 20.91 -0.18 1.62
CA GLY A 138 21.73 0.45 0.59
C GLY A 138 20.95 1.07 -0.57
N LEU A 139 19.63 1.23 -0.43
CA LEU A 139 18.78 1.85 -1.44
C LEU A 139 18.73 3.38 -1.25
N PRO A 140 18.69 4.17 -2.33
CA PRO A 140 18.61 5.62 -2.22
C PRO A 140 17.32 6.02 -1.51
N ALA A 141 17.39 7.06 -0.68
CA ALA A 141 16.20 7.60 -0.05
C ALA A 141 15.28 8.19 -1.15
N PRO A 142 13.96 7.97 -1.06
CA PRO A 142 13.03 8.54 -2.03
C PRO A 142 13.14 10.06 -2.00
N GLY A 143 13.37 10.67 -3.16
CA GLY A 143 13.36 12.12 -3.30
C GLY A 143 12.00 12.72 -2.92
N PRO A 144 11.95 14.04 -2.62
CA PRO A 144 10.71 14.71 -2.28
C PRO A 144 9.68 14.59 -3.42
N ALA A 145 8.39 14.52 -3.05
CA ALA A 145 7.34 14.46 -4.05
C ALA A 145 7.28 15.78 -4.85
N PRO A 146 7.17 15.74 -6.19
CA PRO A 146 6.95 16.94 -6.98
C PRO A 146 5.65 17.64 -6.54
N ALA A 147 5.61 18.96 -6.65
CA ALA A 147 4.51 19.77 -6.12
C ALA A 147 3.12 19.33 -6.63
N ALA A 148 3.02 18.90 -7.88
CA ALA A 148 1.77 18.39 -8.45
C ALA A 148 1.28 17.12 -7.74
N GLU A 149 2.19 16.21 -7.41
CA GLU A 149 1.87 14.98 -6.68
C GLU A 149 1.48 15.29 -5.24
N ALA A 150 2.19 16.22 -4.58
CA ALA A 150 1.84 16.68 -3.23
C ALA A 150 0.43 17.28 -3.16
N ARG A 151 0.01 18.06 -4.18
CA ARG A 151 -1.36 18.59 -4.28
C ARG A 151 -2.40 17.46 -4.35
N VAL A 152 -2.15 16.43 -5.15
CA VAL A 152 -3.07 15.28 -5.27
C VAL A 152 -3.17 14.50 -3.96
N VAL A 153 -2.05 14.32 -3.26
CA VAL A 153 -2.02 13.68 -1.94
C VAL A 153 -2.81 14.49 -0.91
N ALA A 154 -2.71 15.82 -0.94
CA ALA A 154 -3.41 16.70 0.00
C ALA A 154 -4.95 16.69 -0.16
N LEU A 155 -5.47 16.28 -1.32
CA LEU A 155 -6.93 16.19 -1.56
C LEU A 155 -7.61 15.05 -0.78
N ASP A 156 -6.86 14.04 -0.33
CA ASP A 156 -7.41 12.87 0.35
C ASP A 156 -6.83 12.79 1.77
N PRO A 157 -7.61 13.12 2.82
CA PRO A 157 -7.10 13.19 4.19
C PRO A 157 -6.46 11.89 4.68
N ALA A 158 -7.02 10.73 4.29
CA ALA A 158 -6.48 9.44 4.69
C ALA A 158 -5.12 9.16 4.03
N VAL A 159 -4.98 9.55 2.76
CA VAL A 159 -3.70 9.42 2.04
C VAL A 159 -2.69 10.41 2.61
N HIS A 160 -3.09 11.65 2.90
CA HIS A 160 -2.22 12.65 3.50
C HIS A 160 -1.67 12.18 4.85
N GLN A 161 -2.53 11.71 5.75
CA GLN A 161 -2.13 11.14 7.04
C GLN A 161 -1.15 9.96 6.87
N PHE A 162 -1.42 9.07 5.93
CA PHE A 162 -0.51 7.97 5.61
C PHE A 162 0.86 8.50 5.15
N VAL A 163 0.91 9.46 4.23
CA VAL A 163 2.17 10.03 3.74
C VAL A 163 2.95 10.69 4.87
N THR A 164 2.29 11.47 5.72
CA THR A 164 2.92 12.07 6.91
C THR A 164 3.51 11.00 7.83
N SER A 165 2.81 9.88 8.02
CA SER A 165 3.30 8.76 8.84
C SER A 165 4.56 8.08 8.27
N LEU A 166 4.84 8.22 6.97
CA LEU A 166 6.05 7.67 6.36
C LEU A 166 7.32 8.43 6.76
N HIS A 167 7.17 9.68 7.18
CA HIS A 167 8.27 10.58 7.55
C HIS A 167 8.57 10.58 9.06
N VAL A 168 7.69 9.99 9.87
CA VAL A 168 7.81 9.99 11.34
C VAL A 168 7.90 8.57 11.88
N THR A 169 8.88 8.32 12.75
CA THR A 169 8.92 7.06 13.52
C THR A 169 7.77 7.05 14.49
N HIS A 170 6.88 6.08 14.38
CA HIS A 170 5.74 5.95 15.28
C HIS A 170 5.65 4.52 15.82
N ARG A 171 4.98 4.36 16.96
CA ARG A 171 4.66 3.04 17.52
C ARG A 171 3.22 2.70 17.21
N GLN A 172 2.98 1.48 16.75
CA GLN A 172 1.63 0.94 16.58
C GLN A 172 1.38 -0.14 17.62
N PRO A 173 0.18 -0.22 18.21
CA PRO A 173 -0.22 -1.37 19.01
C PRO A 173 -0.19 -2.63 18.14
N ARG A 174 0.22 -3.76 18.72
CA ARG A 174 -0.01 -5.06 18.11
C ARG A 174 -1.45 -5.43 18.45
N CYS A 175 -2.37 -5.35 17.48
CA CYS A 175 -3.66 -6.00 17.62
C CYS A 175 -3.42 -7.46 18.01
N THR A 176 -3.87 -7.79 19.19
CA THR A 176 -4.16 -9.17 19.58
C THR A 176 -5.45 -9.59 18.88
N ARG A 177 -5.74 -10.90 18.86
CA ARG A 177 -6.97 -11.41 18.22
C ARG A 177 -8.25 -10.86 18.88
N GLN A 178 -8.17 -10.43 20.14
CA GLN A 178 -9.26 -9.84 20.93
C GLN A 178 -9.56 -8.38 20.54
N ASP A 179 -8.56 -7.60 20.11
CA ASP A 179 -8.75 -6.20 19.66
C ASP A 179 -9.42 -6.08 18.29
N CYS A 180 -9.67 -7.21 17.61
CA CYS A 180 -10.29 -7.28 16.29
C CYS A 180 -11.80 -7.55 16.33
N GLU A 181 -12.40 -7.72 17.52
CA GLU A 181 -13.85 -7.75 17.62
C GLU A 181 -14.39 -6.34 17.38
N PRO A 182 -15.24 -6.12 16.36
CA PRO A 182 -15.91 -4.85 16.22
C PRO A 182 -16.75 -4.66 17.48
N GLU A 183 -16.52 -3.55 18.21
CA GLU A 183 -17.40 -3.16 19.30
C GLU A 183 -18.83 -3.13 18.77
N THR A 184 -19.59 -4.16 19.10
CA THR A 184 -21.02 -4.18 18.81
C THR A 184 -21.61 -3.15 19.77
N PRO A 185 -22.16 -2.02 19.29
CA PRO A 185 -22.79 -1.08 20.19
C PRO A 185 -23.91 -1.84 20.90
N ALA A 186 -23.81 -1.95 22.23
CA ALA A 186 -24.81 -2.58 23.06
C ALA A 186 -26.15 -1.86 22.79
N GLY A 187 -26.99 -2.49 21.98
CA GLY A 187 -28.34 -2.02 21.71
C GLY A 187 -29.14 -2.15 23.00
N GLY A 188 -29.22 -1.05 23.75
CA GLY A 188 -30.23 -0.88 24.78
C GLY A 188 -31.59 -0.96 24.11
N HIS A 189 -32.30 -2.07 24.32
CA HIS A 189 -33.71 -2.20 23.99
C HIS A 189 -34.49 -1.28 24.95
N PRO A 190 -35.21 -0.24 24.49
CA PRO A 190 -36.17 0.42 25.35
C PRO A 190 -37.34 -0.53 25.58
N ALA A 191 -37.52 -0.95 26.83
CA ALA A 191 -38.77 -1.58 27.27
C ALA A 191 -39.93 -0.61 26.98
N GLN A 192 -40.85 -1.00 26.11
CA GLN A 192 -42.12 -0.31 25.94
C GLN A 192 -43.12 -0.84 26.97
N PRO A 193 -43.75 0.01 27.79
CA PRO A 193 -44.97 -0.32 28.50
C PRO A 193 -46.18 -0.02 27.61
N GLY A 194 -47.08 -0.98 27.49
CA GLY A 194 -48.36 -0.88 26.79
C GLY A 194 -49.16 -2.16 26.94
#